data_AF-A0A9D6M4H7-F1
#
_entry.id   AF-A0A9D6M4H7-F1
#
_cell.length_a   1.000
_cell.length_b   1.000
_cell.length_c   1.000
_cell.angle_alpha   90.00
_cell.angle_beta   90.00
_cell.angle_gamma   90.00
#
_symmetry.space_group_name_H-M   'P 1'
#
loop_
_entity.id
_entity.type
_entity.pdbx_description
1 polymer ?
#
loop_
_entity_poly.entity_id
_entity_poly.type
_entity_poly.pdbx_seq_one_letter_code
_entity_poly.pdbx_strand_id
1 'polypeptide(L)' 'VVIIIALTIFGDRGLVRVYKLSKERDSIKNYNEKIQAENSSMRNEIERLKADDKYIEMIARKELGMIGKNEVVYHFKK' A
#
# COMPACT_ATOMS: atom_id res chain seq x y z
N VAL A 1 25.94 -15.74 40.57
CA VAL A 1 26.00 -14.70 39.50
C VAL A 1 25.50 -15.22 38.16
N VAL A 2 26.07 -16.29 37.60
CA VAL A 2 25.68 -16.85 36.28
C VAL A 2 24.19 -17.23 36.19
N ILE A 3 23.63 -17.87 37.23
CA ILE A 3 22.21 -18.27 37.26
C ILE A 3 21.27 -17.04 37.27
N ILE A 4 21.66 -15.96 37.93
CA ILE A 4 20.87 -14.71 38.00
C ILE A 4 20.84 -14.02 36.63
N ILE A 5 21.96 -14.02 35.92
CA ILE A 5 22.07 -13.48 34.56
C ILE A 5 21.20 -14.31 33.59
N ALA A 6 21.28 -15.64 33.68
CA ALA A 6 20.45 -16.53 32.86
C ALA A 6 18.94 -16.30 33.11
N LEU A 7 18.50 -16.20 34.36
CA LEU A 7 17.10 -15.93 34.69
C LEU A 7 16.64 -14.53 34.25
N THR A 8 17.54 -13.55 34.17
CA THR A 8 17.22 -12.20 33.71
C THR A 8 17.06 -12.14 32.18
N ILE A 9 17.81 -12.96 31.45
CA ILE A 9 17.73 -13.06 29.98
C ILE A 9 16.54 -13.94 29.57
N PHE A 10 16.31 -15.06 30.26
CA PHE A 10 15.32 -16.10 29.91
C PHE A 10 14.03 -16.09 30.76
N GLY A 11 13.92 -15.28 31.80
CA GLY A 11 12.70 -15.17 32.61
C GLY A 11 11.54 -14.52 31.85
N ASP A 12 10.30 -14.71 32.33
CA ASP A 12 9.06 -14.24 31.69
C ASP A 12 8.98 -12.73 31.39
N ARG A 13 9.84 -11.92 32.02
CA ARG A 13 10.01 -10.47 31.77
C ARG A 13 11.40 -10.10 31.23
N GLY A 14 12.09 -11.06 30.64
CA GLY A 14 13.47 -10.90 30.17
C GLY A 14 13.60 -10.05 28.91
N LEU A 15 14.85 -9.63 28.64
CA LEU A 15 15.20 -8.72 27.54
C LEU A 15 14.80 -9.25 26.16
N VAL A 16 14.78 -10.57 25.96
CA VAL A 16 14.35 -11.19 24.70
C VAL A 16 12.89 -10.87 24.36
N ARG A 17 12.01 -10.85 25.36
CA ARG A 17 10.59 -10.52 25.16
C ARG A 17 10.42 -9.06 24.77
N VAL A 18 11.15 -8.16 25.44
CA VAL A 18 11.13 -6.72 25.12
C VAL A 18 11.62 -6.48 23.69
N TYR A 19 12.70 -7.15 23.29
CA TYR A 19 13.21 -7.07 21.92
C TYR A 19 12.19 -7.57 20.88
N LYS A 20 11.56 -8.73 21.14
CA LYS A 20 10.53 -9.27 20.25
C LYS A 20 9.33 -8.33 20.14
N LEU A 21 8.86 -7.77 21.25
CA LEU A 21 7.76 -6.81 21.28
C LEU A 21 8.12 -5.51 20.56
N SER A 22 9.34 -4.99 20.73
CA SER A 22 9.81 -3.82 19.98
C SER A 22 9.80 -4.09 18.48
N LYS A 23 10.33 -5.24 18.05
CA LYS A 23 10.35 -5.62 16.63
C LYS A 23 8.94 -5.78 16.05
N GLU A 24 8.02 -6.37 16.82
CA GLU A 24 6.62 -6.49 16.43
C GLU A 24 5.95 -5.11 16.32
N ARG A 25 6.19 -4.23 17.29
CA ARG A 25 5.71 -2.84 17.25
C ARG A 25 6.23 -2.09 16.03
N ASP A 26 7.51 -2.22 15.71
CA ASP A 26 8.12 -1.60 14.54
C ASP A 26 7.52 -2.17 13.24
N SER A 27 7.30 -3.50 13.19
CA SER A 27 6.68 -4.13 12.03
C SER A 27 5.25 -3.65 11.78
N ILE A 28 4.44 -3.52 12.83
CA ILE A 28 3.07 -3.01 12.76
C ILE A 28 3.08 -1.54 12.35
N LYS A 29 4.00 -0.75 12.91
CA LYS A 29 4.16 0.66 12.55
C LYS A 29 4.48 0.82 11.07
N ASN A 30 5.46 0.09 10.56
CA ASN A 30 5.84 0.11 9.15
C ASN A 30 4.68 -0.33 8.24
N TYR A 31 3.91 -1.33 8.67
CA TYR A 31 2.72 -1.78 7.93
C TYR A 31 1.63 -0.70 7.89
N ASN A 32 1.37 -0.03 9.02
CA ASN A 32 0.45 1.10 9.06
C ASN A 32 0.90 2.27 8.17
N GLU A 33 2.19 2.61 8.19
CA GLU A 33 2.75 3.66 7.32
C GLU A 33 2.56 3.30 5.84
N LYS A 34 2.78 2.03 5.47
CA LYS A 34 2.54 1.54 4.11
C LYS A 34 1.07 1.69 3.70
N ILE A 35 0.13 1.24 4.55
CA ILE A 35 -1.31 1.37 4.29
C ILE A 35 -1.71 2.84 4.18
N GLN A 36 -1.14 3.71 5.03
CA GLN A 36 -1.44 5.12 4.99
C GLN A 36 -0.97 5.77 3.68
N ALA A 37 0.20 5.38 3.19
CA ALA A 37 0.70 5.80 1.88
C ALA A 37 -0.23 5.31 0.74
N GLU A 38 -0.61 4.03 0.74
CA GLU A 38 -1.54 3.46 -0.24
C GLU A 38 -2.91 4.16 -0.21
N ASN A 39 -3.45 4.43 0.98
CA ASN A 39 -4.69 5.19 1.14
C ASN A 39 -4.56 6.61 0.57
N SER A 40 -3.42 7.27 0.79
CA SER A 40 -3.18 8.61 0.24
C SER A 40 -3.12 8.60 -1.29
N SER A 41 -2.46 7.60 -1.89
CA SER A 41 -2.39 7.47 -3.34
C SER A 41 -3.76 7.18 -3.96
N MET A 42 -4.54 6.28 -3.35
CA MET A 42 -5.90 5.97 -3.79
C MET A 42 -6.81 7.21 -3.71
N ARG A 43 -6.71 8.00 -2.63
CA ARG A 43 -7.47 9.25 -2.51
C ARG A 43 -7.12 10.24 -3.63
N ASN A 44 -5.83 10.41 -3.91
CA ASN A 44 -5.39 11.29 -5.00
C ASN A 44 -5.84 10.79 -6.38
N GLU A 45 -5.94 9.48 -6.56
CA GLU A 45 -6.49 8.89 -7.78
C GLU A 45 -8.00 9.13 -7.90
N ILE A 46 -8.75 8.94 -6.82
CA ILE A 46 -10.20 9.25 -6.79
C ILE A 46 -10.45 10.73 -7.11
N GLU A 47 -9.67 11.66 -6.55
CA GLU A 47 -9.81 13.08 -6.85
C GLU A 47 -9.54 13.37 -8.33
N ARG A 48 -8.50 12.77 -8.92
CA ARG A 48 -8.22 12.91 -10.35
C ARG A 48 -9.33 12.33 -11.22
N LEU A 49 -9.87 11.18 -10.85
CA LEU A 49 -11.02 10.57 -11.54
C LEU A 49 -12.31 11.38 -11.41
N LYS A 50 -12.43 12.28 -10.43
CA LYS A 50 -13.63 13.12 -10.26
C LYS A 50 -13.49 14.51 -10.88
N ALA A 51 -12.29 15.06 -10.88
CA ALA A 51 -12.04 16.45 -11.23
C ALA A 51 -11.37 16.64 -12.60
N ASP A 52 -10.85 15.58 -13.23
CA ASP A 52 -10.13 15.67 -14.50
C ASP A 52 -10.78 14.79 -15.59
N ASP A 53 -11.66 15.42 -16.37
CA ASP A 53 -12.33 14.78 -17.50
C ASP A 53 -11.36 14.19 -18.54
N LYS A 54 -10.16 14.79 -18.71
CA LYS A 54 -9.15 14.26 -19.65
C LYS A 54 -8.51 12.98 -19.10
N TYR A 55 -8.30 12.91 -17.79
CA TYR A 55 -7.80 11.70 -17.14
C TYR A 55 -8.80 10.55 -17.26
N ILE A 56 -10.10 10.83 -17.06
CA ILE A 56 -11.18 9.85 -17.26
C ILE A 56 -11.21 9.38 -18.72
N GLU A 57 -11.18 10.31 -19.69
CA GLU A 57 -11.18 9.98 -21.11
C GLU A 57 -9.98 9.10 -21.51
N MET A 58 -8.79 9.41 -20.98
CA MET A 58 -7.58 8.61 -21.21
C MET A 58 -7.76 7.16 -20.71
N ILE A 59 -8.29 6.97 -19.50
CA ILE A 59 -8.54 5.63 -18.93
C ILE A 59 -9.60 4.90 -19.76
N ALA A 60 -10.72 5.57 -20.09
CA ALA A 60 -11.78 4.99 -20.90
C ALA A 60 -11.24 4.48 -22.25
N ARG A 61 -10.34 5.24 -22.89
CA ARG A 61 -9.71 4.84 -24.17
C ARG A 61 -8.66 3.75 -24.02
N LYS A 62 -7.77 3.85 -23.03
CA LYS A 62 -6.62 2.93 -22.87
C LYS A 62 -6.99 1.60 -22.23
N GLU A 63 -7.77 1.64 -21.15
CA GLU A 63 -8.08 0.44 -20.36
C GLU A 63 -9.38 -0.22 -20.80
N LEU A 64 -10.38 0.58 -21.19
CA LEU A 64 -11.69 0.07 -21.57
C LEU A 64 -11.91 0.01 -23.08
N GLY A 65 -10.99 0.56 -23.89
CA GLY A 65 -11.12 0.61 -25.35
C GLY A 65 -12.32 1.43 -25.83
N MET A 66 -12.86 2.31 -24.99
CA MET A 66 -14.01 3.14 -25.34
C MET A 66 -13.61 4.21 -26.35
N ILE A 67 -14.53 4.53 -27.25
CA ILE A 67 -14.38 5.57 -28.26
C ILE A 67 -15.44 6.64 -28.09
N GLY A 68 -15.11 7.87 -28.47
CA GLY A 68 -16.05 8.98 -28.46
C GLY A 68 -17.23 8.73 -29.40
N LYS A 69 -18.36 9.39 -29.13
CA LYS A 69 -19.61 9.22 -29.92
C LYS A 69 -19.43 9.47 -31.43
N ASN A 70 -18.42 10.24 -31.82
CA ASN A 70 -18.14 10.62 -33.21
C ASN A 70 -16.84 10.00 -33.75
N GLU A 71 -16.34 8.93 -33.14
CA GLU A 71 -15.09 8.28 -33.53
C GLU A 71 -15.34 6.90 -34.14
N VAL A 72 -14.46 6.48 -35.04
CA VAL A 72 -14.55 5.21 -35.76
C VAL A 72 -13.23 4.45 -35.60
N VAL A 73 -13.31 3.19 -35.15
CA VAL A 73 -12.12 2.32 -35.01
C VAL A 73 -11.85 1.60 -36.32
N TYR A 74 -10.69 1.87 -36.93
CA TYR A 74 -10.21 1.15 -38.09
C TYR A 74 -9.46 -0.12 -37.66
N HIS A 75 -10.05 -1.28 -37.95
CA HIS A 75 -9.37 -2.57 -37.81
C HIS A 75 -8.75 -2.97 -39.15
N PHE A 76 -7.44 -2.86 -39.28
CA PHE A 76 -6.72 -3.39 -40.44
C PHE A 76 -6.51 -4.89 -40.24
N LYS A 77 -7.24 -5.72 -41.01
CA LYS A 77 -6.89 -7.15 -41.15
C LYS A 77 -5.58 -7.25 -41.93
N LYS A 78 -4.65 -8.04 -41.39
CA LYS A 78 -3.40 -8.40 -42.07
C LYS A 78 -3.66 -9.35 -43.23
#